data_AF-A0A7W0LYN9-F1
#
_entry.id   AF-A0A7W0LYN9-F1
#
_cell.length_a   1.000
_cell.length_b   1.000
_cell.length_c   1.000
_cell.angle_alpha   90.00
_cell.angle_beta   90.00
_cell.angle_gamma   90.00
#
_symmetry.space_group_name_H-M   'P 1'
#
loop_
_entity.id
_entity.type
_entity.pdbx_description
1 polymer ?
#
loop_
_entity_poly.entity_id
_entity_poly.type
_entity_poly.pdbx_seq_one_letter_code
_entity_poly.pdbx_strand_id
1 'polypeptide(L)'
;MTLPQADVLAAGLVGRPVQTYVGLEVRIVGVENGAVVVANNRGGECARVALADVQAGLDQLDAEGEVAVAFGALGPWATYGAAMLAEVEGAAYDASSARVTLSDAG
;
A
#
# COMPACT_ATOMS: atom_id res chain seq x y z
N MET A 1 7.87 9.56 -13.82
CA MET A 1 8.42 8.27 -13.29
C MET A 1 7.42 7.17 -13.65
N THR A 2 7.82 5.92 -13.84
CA THR A 2 6.85 4.82 -14.04
C THR A 2 6.75 4.04 -12.74
N LEU A 3 5.55 3.98 -12.15
CA LEU A 3 5.32 3.23 -10.91
C LEU A 3 5.40 1.70 -11.17
N PRO A 4 5.83 0.89 -10.18
CA PRO A 4 5.85 -0.56 -10.32
C PRO A 4 4.42 -1.11 -10.44
N GLN A 5 4.29 -2.32 -10.98
CA GLN A 5 3.05 -3.09 -10.87
C GLN A 5 2.83 -3.56 -9.42
N ALA A 6 1.58 -3.77 -9.02
CA ALA A 6 1.22 -4.11 -7.65
C ALA A 6 1.85 -5.43 -7.16
N ASP A 7 1.98 -6.42 -8.05
CA ASP A 7 2.62 -7.70 -7.74
C ASP A 7 4.13 -7.55 -7.53
N VAL A 8 4.80 -6.72 -8.34
CA VAL A 8 6.22 -6.38 -8.20
C VAL A 8 6.47 -5.62 -6.90
N LEU A 9 5.64 -4.63 -6.60
CA LEU A 9 5.69 -3.90 -5.34
C LEU A 9 5.51 -4.86 -4.15
N ALA A 10 4.45 -5.66 -4.16
CA ALA A 10 4.14 -6.60 -3.09
C ALA A 10 5.27 -7.62 -2.88
N ALA A 11 5.84 -8.17 -3.96
CA ALA A 11 6.97 -9.09 -3.90
C ALA A 11 8.19 -8.45 -3.24
N GLY A 12 8.49 -7.17 -3.53
CA GLY A 12 9.57 -6.41 -2.92
C GLY A 12 9.35 -6.09 -1.43
N LEU A 13 8.11 -6.16 -0.96
CA LEU A 13 7.73 -5.93 0.45
C LEU A 13 7.64 -7.21 1.27
N VAL A 14 7.66 -8.40 0.66
CA VAL A 14 7.57 -9.66 1.41
C VAL A 14 8.70 -9.76 2.45
N GLY A 15 8.30 -10.08 3.68
CA GLY A 15 9.19 -10.17 4.83
C GLY A 15 9.56 -8.83 5.46
N ARG A 16 9.18 -7.69 4.86
CA ARG A 16 9.48 -6.36 5.40
C ARG A 16 8.34 -5.87 6.31
N PRO A 17 8.68 -5.18 7.42
CA PRO A 17 7.69 -4.40 8.13
C PRO A 17 7.29 -3.19 7.28
N VAL A 18 6.00 -2.87 7.28
CA VAL A 18 5.45 -1.63 6.73
C VAL A 18 4.65 -0.94 7.83
N GLN A 19 4.77 0.38 7.91
CA GLN A 19 4.07 1.16 8.91
C GLN A 19 2.81 1.76 8.31
N THR A 20 1.67 1.42 8.88
CA THR A 20 0.42 2.08 8.53
C THR A 20 0.39 3.49 9.11
N TYR A 21 -0.43 4.35 8.51
CA TYR A 21 -0.54 5.72 8.97
C TYR A 21 -1.05 5.90 10.41
N VAL A 22 -1.76 4.90 10.93
CA VAL A 22 -2.23 4.90 12.33
C VAL A 22 -1.13 4.47 13.31
N GLY A 23 0.10 4.31 12.83
CA GLY A 23 1.26 3.91 13.64
C GLY A 23 1.37 2.41 13.88
N LEU A 24 0.44 1.61 13.35
CA LEU A 24 0.51 0.15 13.44
C LEU A 24 1.55 -0.37 12.44
N GLU A 25 2.59 -1.01 12.97
CA GLU A 25 3.55 -1.79 12.18
C GLU A 25 2.96 -3.17 11.89
N VAL A 26 2.98 -3.56 10.61
CA VAL A 26 2.57 -4.88 10.12
C VAL A 26 3.63 -5.44 9.20
N ARG A 27 3.61 -6.74 8.95
CA ARG A 27 4.54 -7.42 8.04
C ARG A 27 3.78 -8.00 6.86
N ILE A 28 4.33 -7.81 5.66
CA ILE A 28 3.87 -8.54 4.48
C ILE A 28 4.45 -9.94 4.54
N VAL A 29 3.60 -10.97 4.60
CA VAL A 29 4.04 -12.37 4.73
C VAL A 29 4.13 -13.08 3.38
N GLY A 30 3.37 -12.64 2.39
CA GLY A 30 3.41 -13.22 1.05
C GLY A 30 2.31 -12.70 0.14
N VAL A 31 2.27 -13.25 -1.06
CA VAL A 31 1.22 -13.02 -2.06
C VAL A 31 0.58 -14.35 -2.39
N GLU A 32 -0.74 -14.44 -2.20
CA GLU A 32 -1.52 -15.67 -2.40
C GLU A 32 -2.85 -15.33 -3.08
N ASN A 33 -3.22 -16.10 -4.11
CA ASN A 33 -4.54 -16.00 -4.77
C ASN A 33 -4.95 -14.57 -5.16
N GLY A 34 -4.01 -13.76 -5.65
CA GLY A 34 -4.28 -12.38 -6.05
C GLY A 34 -4.41 -11.39 -4.89
N ALA A 35 -3.96 -11.75 -3.68
CA ALA A 35 -3.96 -10.88 -2.52
C ALA A 35 -2.60 -10.87 -1.80
N VAL A 36 -2.26 -9.73 -1.22
CA VAL A 36 -1.15 -9.57 -0.29
C VAL A 36 -1.63 -9.98 1.10
N VAL A 37 -0.93 -10.92 1.72
CA VAL A 37 -1.21 -11.38 3.07
C VAL A 37 -0.41 -10.53 4.05
N VAL A 38 -1.11 -9.94 5.02
CA VAL A 38 -0.55 -9.05 6.03
C VAL A 38 -0.69 -9.71 7.39
N ALA A 39 0.39 -9.74 8.16
CA ALA A 39 0.43 -10.25 9.51
C ALA A 39 0.83 -9.16 10.51
N ASN A 40 0.37 -9.27 11.75
CA ASN A 40 0.90 -8.44 12.84
C ASN A 40 2.33 -8.87 13.21
N ASN A 41 2.98 -8.09 14.08
CA ASN A 41 4.34 -8.37 14.54
C ASN A 41 4.49 -9.68 15.34
N ARG A 42 3.37 -10.34 15.70
CA ARG A 42 3.36 -11.66 16.35
C ARG A 42 3.13 -12.81 15.35
N GLY A 43 3.04 -12.53 14.05
CA GLY A 43 2.88 -13.51 12.99
C GLY A 43 1.45 -14.00 12.78
N GLY A 44 0.45 -13.40 13.43
CA GLY A 44 -0.95 -13.70 13.17
C GLY A 44 -1.44 -12.97 11.91
N GLU A 45 -2.06 -13.70 10.99
CA GLU A 45 -2.72 -13.11 9.82
C GLU A 45 -3.74 -12.06 10.29
N CYS A 46 -3.67 -10.87 9.70
CA CYS A 46 -4.51 -9.73 10.04
C CYS A 46 -5.42 -9.32 8.88
N ALA A 47 -4.93 -9.43 7.64
CA ALA A 47 -5.70 -9.04 6.46
C ALA A 47 -5.19 -9.72 5.18
N ARG A 48 -6.08 -9.77 4.19
CA ARG A 48 -5.79 -10.10 2.79
C ARG A 48 -6.17 -8.89 1.94
N VAL A 49 -5.17 -8.15 1.47
CA VAL A 49 -5.36 -6.95 0.63
C VAL A 49 -5.36 -7.38 -0.84
N ALA A 50 -6.43 -7.12 -1.59
CA ALA A 50 -6.45 -7.52 -2.99
C ALA A 50 -5.40 -6.76 -3.80
N LEU A 51 -4.64 -7.47 -4.64
CA LEU A 51 -3.67 -6.84 -5.53
C LEU A 51 -4.34 -5.88 -6.51
N ALA A 52 -5.59 -6.15 -6.89
CA ALA A 52 -6.37 -5.26 -7.74
C ALA A 52 -6.63 -3.90 -7.07
N ASP A 53 -6.88 -3.87 -5.76
CA ASP A 53 -7.07 -2.62 -5.01
C ASP A 53 -5.75 -1.83 -4.92
N VAL A 54 -4.64 -2.53 -4.72
CA VAL A 54 -3.29 -1.92 -4.72
C VAL A 54 -2.95 -1.36 -6.11
N GLN A 55 -3.27 -2.11 -7.18
CA GLN A 55 -3.04 -1.67 -8.56
C GLN A 55 -3.88 -0.45 -8.89
N ALA A 56 -5.17 -0.45 -8.54
CA ALA A 56 -6.04 0.71 -8.72
C ALA A 56 -5.49 1.96 -7.99
N GLY A 57 -4.95 1.77 -6.79
CA GLY A 57 -4.28 2.84 -6.06
C GLY A 57 -3.01 3.35 -6.73
N LEU A 58 -2.18 2.46 -7.28
CA LEU A 58 -0.99 2.84 -8.05
C LEU A 58 -1.36 3.58 -9.35
N ASP A 59 -2.35 3.08 -10.08
CA ASP A 59 -2.82 3.70 -11.32
C ASP A 59 -3.38 5.11 -11.05
N GLN A 60 -4.13 5.28 -9.96
CA GLN A 60 -4.61 6.59 -9.54
C GLN A 60 -3.45 7.49 -9.10
N LEU A 61 -2.50 6.97 -8.33
CA LEU A 61 -1.34 7.74 -7.88
C LEU A 61 -0.46 8.22 -9.03
N ASP A 62 -0.29 7.41 -10.08
CA ASP A 62 0.45 7.77 -11.31
C ASP A 62 -0.32 8.82 -12.13
N ALA A 63 -1.65 8.72 -12.21
CA ALA A 63 -2.48 9.61 -13.01
C ALA A 63 -2.76 10.97 -12.35
N GLU A 64 -3.03 10.97 -11.04
CA GLU A 64 -3.51 12.14 -10.29
C GLU A 64 -2.46 12.72 -9.33
N GLY A 65 -1.36 12.00 -9.10
CA GLY A 65 -0.35 12.39 -8.11
C GLY A 65 -0.78 12.17 -6.66
N GLU A 66 -2.00 11.69 -6.42
CA GLU A 66 -2.51 11.39 -5.09
C GLU A 66 -3.60 10.32 -5.11
N VAL A 67 -3.78 9.64 -3.98
CA VAL A 67 -4.89 8.69 -3.77
C VAL A 67 -5.39 8.79 -2.33
N ALA A 68 -6.72 8.81 -2.18
CA ALA A 68 -7.35 8.85 -0.86
C ALA A 68 -7.24 7.49 -0.15
N VAL A 69 -6.94 7.52 1.15
CA VAL A 69 -6.95 6.32 1.99
C VAL A 69 -8.38 6.04 2.44
N ALA A 70 -9.17 5.52 1.50
CA ALA A 70 -10.60 5.27 1.69
C ALA A 70 -11.04 3.99 0.98
N PHE A 71 -12.15 3.42 1.43
CA PHE A 71 -12.74 2.20 0.86
C PHE A 71 -12.96 2.29 -0.66
N GLY A 72 -13.43 3.46 -1.13
CA GLY A 72 -13.72 3.65 -2.56
C GLY A 72 -12.49 3.68 -3.47
N ALA A 73 -11.30 3.89 -2.91
CA ALA A 73 -10.05 3.98 -3.67
C ALA A 73 -9.14 2.76 -3.45
N LEU A 74 -9.05 2.24 -2.21
CA LEU A 74 -8.11 1.17 -1.83
C LEU A 74 -8.81 -0.04 -1.18
N GLY A 75 -10.14 -0.13 -1.30
CA GLY A 75 -10.93 -1.26 -0.83
C GLY A 75 -11.05 -1.38 0.71
N PRO A 76 -11.53 -2.54 1.21
CA PRO A 76 -11.77 -2.78 2.64
C PRO A 76 -10.55 -2.57 3.54
N TRP A 77 -9.36 -2.72 2.97
CA TRP A 77 -8.08 -2.71 3.68
C TRP A 77 -7.24 -1.49 3.32
N ALA A 78 -7.90 -0.36 3.04
CA ALA A 78 -7.28 0.88 2.59
C ALA A 78 -6.06 1.31 3.42
N THR A 79 -6.08 1.13 4.74
CA THR A 79 -4.96 1.43 5.63
C THR A 79 -3.69 0.63 5.30
N TYR A 80 -3.83 -0.65 4.97
CA TYR A 80 -2.72 -1.52 4.57
C TYR A 80 -2.31 -1.26 3.12
N GLY A 81 -3.28 -1.02 2.23
CA GLY A 81 -3.03 -0.56 0.86
C GLY A 81 -2.16 0.69 0.83
N ALA A 82 -2.55 1.72 1.58
CA ALA A 82 -1.82 2.98 1.69
C ALA A 82 -0.41 2.81 2.25
N ALA A 83 -0.23 1.91 3.24
CA ALA A 83 1.09 1.58 3.77
C ALA A 83 2.02 0.99 2.69
N MET A 84 1.49 0.16 1.79
CA MET A 84 2.26 -0.38 0.66
C MET A 84 2.57 0.69 -0.39
N LEU A 85 1.59 1.57 -0.71
CA LEU A 85 1.82 2.65 -1.67
C LEU A 85 2.88 3.64 -1.18
N ALA A 86 2.94 3.92 0.12
CA ALA A 86 3.94 4.79 0.73
C ALA A 86 5.38 4.21 0.68
N GLU A 87 5.56 2.96 0.29
CA GLU A 87 6.89 2.36 0.06
C GLU A 87 7.38 2.57 -1.39
N VAL A 88 6.54 3.13 -2.26
CA VAL A 88 6.94 3.55 -3.61
C VAL A 88 7.83 4.79 -3.50
N GLU A 89 8.91 4.83 -4.29
CA GLU A 89 9.82 5.97 -4.32
C GLU A 89 9.07 7.26 -4.69
N GLY A 90 9.28 8.31 -3.89
CA GLY A 90 8.58 9.59 -4.04
C GLY A 90 7.16 9.63 -3.47
N ALA A 91 6.58 8.49 -3.09
CA ALA A 91 5.28 8.43 -2.44
C ALA A 91 5.39 8.64 -0.92
N ALA A 92 4.43 9.34 -0.34
CA ALA A 92 4.35 9.54 1.10
C ALA A 92 2.90 9.63 1.58
N TYR A 93 2.64 9.17 2.80
CA TYR A 93 1.34 9.36 3.42
C TYR A 93 1.25 10.75 4.08
N ASP A 94 0.20 11.50 3.72
CA ASP A 94 -0.19 12.74 4.36
C ASP A 94 -1.33 12.49 5.36
N ALA A 95 -0.99 12.56 6.65
CA ALA A 95 -1.92 12.39 7.75
C ALA A 95 -2.98 13.48 7.87
N SER A 96 -2.70 14.68 7.37
CA SER A 96 -3.62 15.82 7.46
C SER A 96 -4.79 15.70 6.48
N SER A 97 -4.58 15.03 5.35
CA SER A 97 -5.57 14.84 4.29
C SER A 97 -6.04 13.40 4.13
N ALA A 98 -5.44 12.45 4.85
CA ALA A 98 -5.66 11.01 4.71
C ALA A 98 -5.45 10.53 3.26
N ARG A 99 -4.34 10.96 2.66
CA ARG A 99 -3.94 10.63 1.28
C ARG A 99 -2.54 10.06 1.22
N VAL A 100 -2.26 9.28 0.19
CA VAL A 100 -0.89 9.03 -0.28
C VAL A 100 -0.66 9.97 -1.45
N THR A 101 0.41 10.75 -1.40
CA THR A 101 0.79 11.70 -2.45
C THR A 101 2.10 11.25 -3.09
N LEU A 102 2.25 11.51 -4.38
CA LEU A 102 3.47 11.27 -5.14
C LEU A 102 4.14 12.61 -5.39
N SER A 103 5.34 12.75 -4.87
CA SER A 103 6.21 13.88 -5.18
C SER A 103 6.93 13.57 -6.49
N ASP A 104 7.04 14.53 -7.39
CA ASP A 104 8.05 14.43 -8.45
C ASP A 104 9.41 14.32 -7.76
N ALA A 105 10.05 13.15 -7.87
CA ALA A 105 11.45 13.01 -7.52
C ALA A 105 12.22 13.98 -8.43
N GLY A 106 12.74 15.06 -7.83
CA GLY A 106 13.55 16.07 -8.51
C GLY A 106 14.83 15.49 -9.12
#